data_AF-A0A0C3LIB7-F1
#
_entry.id   AF-A0A0C3LIB7-F1
#
_cell.length_a   1.000
_cell.length_b   1.000
_cell.length_c   1.000
_cell.angle_alpha   90.00
_cell.angle_beta   90.00
_cell.angle_gamma   90.00
#
_symmetry.space_group_name_H-M   'P 1'
#
loop_
_entity.id
_entity.type
_entity.pdbx_description
1 polymer ?
#
loop_
_entity_poly.entity_id
_entity_poly.type
_entity_poly.pdbx_seq_one_letter_code
_entity_poly.pdbx_strand_id
1 'polypeptide(L)'
;MAPTLLTARAKSQGSGNGLSITSAAVKKGRPTVVKYSWQYHDKSPKYFAVGVVDVSSNEYIHIQDDEETRNYGKNGTGTDHVSISLLENRPGKYVLVLVDVNNFNKVYATSKAFQVKKSDF
;
A
#
# COMPACT_ATOMS: atom_id res chain seq x y z
N MET A 1 -2.85 13.48 -18.95
CA MET A 1 -1.86 12.45 -18.55
C MET A 1 -2.55 11.10 -18.61
N ALA A 2 -1.99 10.13 -19.33
CA ALA A 2 -2.53 8.78 -19.38
C ALA A 2 -2.22 8.03 -18.07
N PRO A 3 -3.12 7.19 -17.54
CA PRO A 3 -2.82 6.35 -16.39
C PRO A 3 -1.70 5.37 -16.74
N THR A 4 -0.62 5.36 -15.95
CA THR A 4 0.54 4.47 -16.11
C THR A 4 0.16 3.01 -15.86
N LEU A 5 0.95 2.05 -16.34
CA LEU A 5 0.68 0.60 -16.27
C LEU A 5 0.27 0.09 -14.87
N LEU A 6 0.86 0.61 -13.78
CA LEU A 6 0.47 0.25 -12.40
C LEU A 6 -0.85 0.89 -11.98
N THR A 7 -1.10 2.16 -12.32
CA THR A 7 -2.38 2.85 -12.07
C THR A 7 -3.52 2.31 -12.93
N ALA A 8 -3.21 1.90 -14.16
CA ALA A 8 -4.13 1.24 -15.08
C ALA A 8 -4.41 -0.20 -14.63
N ARG A 9 -3.40 -0.93 -14.15
CA ARG A 9 -3.58 -2.27 -13.55
C ARG A 9 -4.40 -2.21 -12.27
N ALA A 10 -4.15 -1.23 -11.40
CA ALA A 10 -4.94 -0.99 -10.20
C ALA A 10 -6.43 -0.68 -10.49
N LYS A 11 -6.71 0.07 -11.58
CA LYS A 11 -8.10 0.27 -12.06
C LYS A 11 -8.70 -1.00 -12.71
N SER A 12 -7.91 -1.77 -13.45
CA SER A 12 -8.38 -2.97 -14.16
C SER A 12 -8.59 -4.19 -13.24
N GLN A 13 -7.90 -4.26 -12.10
CA GLN A 13 -7.96 -5.39 -11.17
C GLN A 13 -8.90 -5.17 -9.98
N GLY A 14 -9.59 -4.03 -9.91
CA GLY A 14 -10.54 -3.67 -8.84
C GLY A 14 -11.78 -4.57 -8.70
N SER A 15 -11.83 -5.73 -9.37
CA SER A 15 -12.99 -6.63 -9.38
C SER A 15 -12.68 -8.10 -9.05
N GLY A 16 -11.43 -8.52 -8.83
CA GLY A 16 -11.08 -9.96 -8.88
C GLY A 16 -10.58 -10.62 -7.59
N ASN A 17 -9.75 -9.93 -6.80
CA ASN A 17 -8.89 -10.59 -5.81
C ASN A 17 -9.38 -10.48 -4.36
N GLY A 18 -10.58 -9.95 -4.14
CA GLY A 18 -11.20 -9.83 -2.81
C GLY A 18 -10.51 -8.87 -1.83
N LEU A 19 -9.40 -8.23 -2.19
CA LEU A 19 -8.61 -7.34 -1.33
C LEU A 19 -8.70 -5.88 -1.81
N SER A 20 -8.95 -4.93 -0.91
CA SER A 20 -8.96 -3.51 -1.22
C SER A 20 -8.43 -2.67 -0.06
N ILE A 21 -7.68 -1.60 -0.34
CA ILE A 21 -7.25 -0.64 0.70
C ILE A 21 -8.38 0.37 0.91
N THR A 22 -8.85 0.49 2.15
CA THR A 22 -9.92 1.42 2.52
C THR A 22 -9.38 2.73 3.08
N SER A 23 -8.20 2.71 3.70
CA SER A 23 -7.53 3.91 4.19
C SER A 23 -6.01 3.76 4.12
N ALA A 24 -5.30 4.87 3.87
CA ALA A 24 -3.86 4.98 4.02
C ALA A 24 -3.53 6.44 4.35
N ALA A 25 -2.87 6.68 5.48
CA ALA A 25 -2.55 8.03 5.95
C ALA A 25 -1.22 8.07 6.71
N VAL A 26 -0.43 9.11 6.45
CA VAL A 26 0.80 9.38 7.20
C VAL A 26 0.46 9.78 8.63
N LYS A 27 1.10 9.13 9.59
CA LYS A 27 1.06 9.48 11.00
C LYS A 27 2.47 9.81 11.47
N LYS A 28 2.67 11.07 11.88
CA LYS A 28 3.93 11.55 12.45
C LYS A 28 4.23 10.82 13.76
N GLY A 29 5.49 10.45 13.95
CA GLY A 29 5.96 9.72 15.12
C GLY A 29 7.47 9.49 15.06
N ARG A 30 8.01 8.71 15.98
CA ARG A 30 9.41 8.25 15.94
C ARG A 30 9.42 6.72 16.06
N PRO A 31 9.34 5.96 14.95
CA PRO A 31 9.38 6.43 13.56
C PRO A 31 8.04 7.00 13.04
N THR A 32 8.09 7.74 11.93
CA THR A 32 6.91 8.13 11.16
C THR A 32 6.43 6.97 10.30
N VAL A 33 5.11 6.77 10.29
CA VAL A 33 4.48 5.57 9.72
C VAL A 33 3.36 5.94 8.76
N VAL A 34 3.02 5.04 7.86
CA VAL A 34 1.74 5.06 7.15
C VAL A 34 0.82 4.06 7.84
N LYS A 35 -0.27 4.55 8.44
CA LYS A 35 -1.35 3.70 8.91
C LYS A 35 -2.26 3.37 7.75
N TYR A 36 -2.60 2.10 7.58
CA TYR A 36 -3.48 1.66 6.50
C TYR A 36 -4.46 0.60 6.96
N SER A 37 -5.61 0.55 6.29
CA SER A 37 -6.65 -0.43 6.51
C SER A 37 -7.06 -1.07 5.20
N TRP A 38 -7.43 -2.33 5.25
CA TRP A 38 -7.91 -3.07 4.09
C TRP A 38 -9.17 -3.85 4.39
N GLN A 39 -9.92 -4.16 3.34
CA GLN A 39 -11.02 -5.12 3.33
C GLN A 39 -10.57 -6.38 2.60
N TYR A 40 -10.98 -7.53 3.11
CA TYR A 40 -10.71 -8.84 2.53
C TYR A 40 -11.98 -9.70 2.48
N HIS A 41 -12.00 -10.65 1.54
CA HIS A 41 -13.06 -11.65 1.37
C HIS A 41 -12.45 -13.05 1.22
N ASP A 42 -13.28 -14.08 1.08
CA ASP A 42 -12.81 -15.48 1.06
C ASP A 42 -11.78 -15.77 -0.04
N LYS A 43 -11.89 -15.06 -1.18
CA LYS A 43 -10.96 -15.18 -2.33
C LYS A 43 -9.68 -14.34 -2.18
N SER A 44 -9.53 -13.59 -1.09
CA SER A 44 -8.32 -12.80 -0.85
C SER A 44 -7.11 -13.69 -0.65
N PRO A 45 -5.92 -13.23 -1.10
CA PRO A 45 -4.67 -13.95 -0.86
C PRO A 45 -4.47 -14.20 0.65
N LYS A 46 -3.62 -15.19 0.97
CA LYS A 46 -3.29 -15.47 2.37
C LYS A 46 -2.32 -14.42 2.93
N TYR A 47 -1.36 -14.00 2.11
CA TYR A 47 -0.35 -13.00 2.45
C TYR A 47 -0.27 -11.92 1.38
N PHE A 48 0.17 -10.73 1.76
CA PHE A 48 0.57 -9.67 0.84
C PHE A 48 1.87 -9.01 1.32
N ALA A 49 2.61 -8.41 0.40
CA ALA A 49 3.69 -7.50 0.73
C ALA A 49 3.20 -6.05 0.59
N VAL A 50 3.80 -5.15 1.35
CA VAL A 50 3.48 -3.72 1.38
C VAL A 50 4.60 -2.93 0.73
N GLY A 51 4.24 -2.02 -0.17
CA GLY A 51 5.17 -1.03 -0.68
C GLY A 51 4.47 0.29 -0.97
N VAL A 52 5.24 1.24 -1.45
CA VAL A 52 4.73 2.50 -2.00
C VAL A 52 5.20 2.69 -3.43
N VAL A 53 4.41 3.42 -4.21
CA VAL A 53 4.82 3.88 -5.54
C VAL A 53 4.88 5.39 -5.54
N ASP A 54 6.02 5.96 -5.93
CA ASP A 54 6.16 7.39 -6.16
C ASP A 54 5.29 7.79 -7.36
N VAL A 55 4.39 8.75 -7.17
CA VAL A 55 3.46 9.18 -8.22
C VAL A 55 4.17 9.89 -9.37
N SER A 56 5.32 10.53 -9.11
CA SER A 56 6.07 11.29 -10.11
C SER A 56 6.94 10.41 -10.99
N SER A 57 7.69 9.49 -10.40
CA SER A 57 8.62 8.60 -11.12
C SER A 57 8.03 7.23 -11.45
N ASN A 58 6.89 6.88 -10.83
CA ASN A 58 6.30 5.54 -10.90
C ASN A 58 7.28 4.45 -10.40
N GLU A 59 8.23 4.81 -9.54
CA GLU A 59 9.16 3.92 -8.87
C GLU A 59 8.45 3.19 -7.72
N TYR A 60 8.53 1.86 -7.72
CA TYR A 60 8.09 1.04 -6.60
C TYR A 60 9.20 0.96 -5.54
N ILE A 61 8.82 1.18 -4.29
CA ILE A 61 9.67 1.11 -3.13
C ILE A 61 9.05 0.08 -2.18
N HIS A 62 9.75 -1.04 -2.01
CA HIS A 62 9.36 -2.09 -1.09
C HIS A 62 9.51 -1.63 0.37
N ILE A 63 8.56 -1.98 1.24
CA ILE A 63 8.58 -1.59 2.66
C ILE A 63 8.57 -2.80 3.58
N GLN A 64 7.65 -3.75 3.38
CA GLN A 64 7.46 -4.88 4.27
C GLN A 64 6.99 -6.13 3.51
N ASP A 65 7.49 -7.28 3.93
CA ASP A 65 7.12 -8.61 3.42
C ASP A 65 6.05 -9.30 4.27
N ASP A 66 5.37 -10.27 3.63
CA ASP A 66 4.62 -11.36 4.29
C ASP A 66 3.58 -11.00 5.36
N GLU A 67 2.81 -9.93 5.14
CA GLU A 67 1.67 -9.59 5.99
C GLU A 67 0.50 -10.56 5.79
N GLU A 68 0.03 -11.19 6.88
CA GLU A 68 -1.10 -12.10 6.82
C GLU A 68 -2.41 -11.32 6.62
N THR A 69 -3.08 -11.60 5.51
CA THR A 69 -4.23 -10.81 5.05
C THR A 69 -5.40 -10.79 6.03
N ARG A 70 -5.54 -11.85 6.83
CA ARG A 70 -6.63 -12.00 7.81
C ARG A 70 -6.21 -11.63 9.23
N ASN A 71 -4.94 -11.29 9.43
CA ASN A 71 -4.44 -10.85 10.72
C ASN A 71 -4.82 -9.37 10.96
N TYR A 72 -4.71 -8.93 12.21
CA TYR A 72 -4.94 -7.53 12.60
C TYR A 72 -6.36 -6.98 12.34
N GLY A 73 -7.38 -7.84 12.30
CA GLY A 73 -8.77 -7.41 12.31
C GLY A 73 -9.81 -8.54 12.39
N LYS A 74 -11.09 -8.17 12.39
CA LYS A 74 -12.24 -9.09 12.41
C LYS A 74 -13.21 -8.70 11.30
N ASN A 75 -14.10 -9.62 10.91
CA ASN A 75 -15.22 -9.36 9.99
C ASN A 75 -14.83 -8.82 8.61
N GLY A 76 -13.79 -9.39 7.97
CA GLY A 76 -13.43 -9.00 6.60
C GLY A 76 -12.63 -7.70 6.50
N THR A 77 -12.05 -7.24 7.60
CA THR A 77 -11.22 -6.02 7.65
C THR A 77 -9.92 -6.28 8.41
N GLY A 78 -8.86 -5.57 8.03
CA GLY A 78 -7.57 -5.55 8.73
C GLY A 78 -7.01 -4.12 8.78
N THR A 79 -6.15 -3.84 9.76
CA THR A 79 -5.49 -2.54 9.90
C THR A 79 -4.10 -2.72 10.46
N ASP A 80 -3.14 -2.02 9.87
CA ASP A 80 -1.78 -2.02 10.34
C ASP A 80 -1.05 -0.71 9.99
N HIS A 81 0.27 -0.70 10.17
CA HIS A 81 1.13 0.44 9.97
C HIS A 81 2.54 0.01 9.56
N VAL A 82 3.10 0.73 8.59
CA VAL A 82 4.47 0.53 8.14
C VAL A 82 5.32 1.76 8.38
N SER A 83 6.57 1.56 8.81
CA SER A 83 7.54 2.65 8.88
C SER A 83 7.88 3.16 7.48
N ILE A 84 7.92 4.48 7.32
CA ILE A 84 8.36 5.12 6.07
C ILE A 84 9.66 5.90 6.24
N SER A 85 10.48 5.55 7.25
CA SER A 85 11.80 6.17 7.48
C SER A 85 12.70 6.19 6.24
N LEU A 86 12.58 5.19 5.37
CA LEU A 86 13.31 5.14 4.09
C LEU A 86 12.95 6.27 3.10
N LEU A 87 11.83 6.98 3.33
CA LEU A 87 11.38 8.13 2.55
C LEU A 87 11.78 9.49 3.16
N GLU A 88 12.56 9.51 4.26
CA GLU A 88 12.96 10.74 4.93
C GLU A 88 13.63 11.76 3.99
N ASN A 89 14.46 11.26 3.08
CA ASN A 89 15.16 12.05 2.08
C ASN A 89 14.45 12.07 0.70
N ARG A 90 13.22 11.55 0.63
CA ARG A 90 12.40 11.46 -0.59
C ARG A 90 11.00 12.02 -0.31
N PRO A 91 10.86 13.34 -0.05
CA PRO A 91 9.54 13.95 0.06
C PRO A 91 8.83 13.90 -1.29
N GLY A 92 7.54 13.56 -1.27
CA GLY A 92 6.83 13.29 -2.51
C GLY A 92 5.39 12.85 -2.27
N LYS A 93 4.70 12.59 -3.38
CA LYS A 93 3.35 12.04 -3.37
C LYS A 93 3.43 10.56 -3.67
N TYR A 94 2.87 9.74 -2.80
CA TYR A 94 2.98 8.29 -2.85
C TYR A 94 1.60 7.64 -2.84
N VAL A 95 1.50 6.44 -3.42
CA VAL A 95 0.37 5.52 -3.20
C VAL A 95 0.89 4.28 -2.47
N LEU A 96 0.14 3.76 -1.49
CA LEU A 96 0.45 2.48 -0.87
C LEU A 96 -0.13 1.37 -1.73
N VAL A 97 0.64 0.31 -1.93
CA VAL A 97 0.25 -0.86 -2.71
C VAL A 97 0.39 -2.13 -1.88
N LEU A 98 -0.60 -3.01 -1.99
CA LEU A 98 -0.50 -4.39 -1.52
C LEU A 98 -0.20 -5.26 -2.73
N VAL A 99 0.85 -6.05 -2.68
CA VAL A 99 1.35 -6.85 -3.81
C VAL A 99 1.53 -8.31 -3.42
N ASP A 100 1.68 -9.18 -4.41
CA ASP A 100 2.01 -10.59 -4.22
C ASP A 100 3.43 -10.74 -3.64
N VAL A 101 3.56 -11.51 -2.56
CA VAL A 101 4.83 -11.73 -1.86
C VAL A 101 5.89 -12.41 -2.74
N ASN A 102 5.47 -13.18 -3.74
CA ASN A 102 6.38 -13.86 -4.67
C ASN A 102 6.55 -13.10 -5.99
N ASN A 103 5.74 -12.05 -6.23
CA ASN A 103 5.76 -11.28 -7.47
C ASN A 103 5.27 -9.84 -7.25
N PHE A 104 6.19 -8.93 -6.93
CA PHE A 104 5.86 -7.53 -6.66
C PHE A 104 5.25 -6.77 -7.85
N ASN A 105 5.26 -7.33 -9.06
CA ASN A 105 4.55 -6.77 -10.22
C ASN A 105 3.03 -7.06 -10.20
N LYS A 106 2.58 -8.00 -9.36
CA LYS A 106 1.18 -8.37 -9.20
C LYS A 106 0.58 -7.60 -8.03
N VAL A 107 -0.08 -6.49 -8.37
CA VAL A 107 -0.74 -5.61 -7.40
C VAL A 107 -2.12 -6.16 -7.05
N TYR A 108 -2.38 -6.35 -5.76
CA TYR A 108 -3.70 -6.73 -5.26
C TYR A 108 -4.58 -5.50 -4.99
N ALA A 109 -4.01 -4.45 -4.39
CA ALA A 109 -4.73 -3.24 -4.03
C ALA A 109 -3.84 -2.00 -4.08
N THR A 110 -4.45 -0.83 -4.27
CA THR A 110 -3.76 0.47 -4.26
C THR A 110 -4.59 1.49 -3.49
N SER A 111 -3.93 2.30 -2.66
CA SER A 111 -4.58 3.34 -1.87
C SER A 111 -4.84 4.59 -2.70
N LYS A 112 -5.60 5.53 -2.13
CA LYS A 112 -5.51 6.94 -2.55
C LYS A 112 -4.09 7.46 -2.27
N ALA A 113 -3.65 8.41 -3.07
CA ALA A 113 -2.35 9.03 -2.87
C ALA A 113 -2.32 9.87 -1.57
N PHE A 114 -1.18 9.83 -0.88
CA PHE A 114 -0.87 10.65 0.29
C PHE A 114 0.44 11.40 0.08
N GLN A 115 0.60 12.50 0.82
CA GLN A 115 1.79 13.33 0.78
C GLN A 115 2.74 12.92 1.89
N VAL A 116 4.02 12.73 1.55
CA VAL A 116 5.15 12.66 2.49
C VAL A 116 5.93 13.96 2.37
N LYS A 117 6.21 14.60 3.50
CA LYS A 117 6.97 15.85 3.61
C LYS A 117 8.19 15.60 4.48
N LYS A 118 9.25 16.39 4.27
CA LYS A 118 10.44 16.35 5.12
C LYS A 118 10.11 16.63 6.60
N SER A 119 9.12 17.49 6.87
CA SER A 119 8.65 17.81 8.23
C SER A 119 7.75 16.74 8.86
N ASP A 120 7.56 15.61 8.19
CA ASP A 120 6.88 14.47 8.78
C ASP A 120 7.83 13.59 9.60
N PHE A 121 9.15 13.75 9.49
CA PHE A 121 10.18 13.00 10.21
C PHE A 121 10.80 13.81 11.36
#